data_AF-A0A1C6VHW7-F1
#
_entry.id   AF-A0A1C6VHW7-F1
#
_cell.length_a   1.000
_cell.length_b   1.000
_cell.length_c   1.000
_cell.angle_alpha   90.00
_cell.angle_beta   90.00
_cell.angle_gamma   90.00
#
_symmetry.space_group_name_H-M   'P 1'
#
loop_
_entity.id
_entity.type
_entity.pdbx_description
1 polymer ?
#
loop_
_entity_poly.entity_id
_entity_poly.type
_entity_poly.pdbx_seq_one_letter_code
_entity_poly.pdbx_strand_id
1 'polypeptide(L)'
;MSERWRAIGVLAVALFAVNVVARLVTRFGFDGDDTTAADRVSLGMFVVIGLVLAAVAFVWGRRRPVAAWGADLAAAVGIALLLTVLVGPLLVGQNPFGGGAGTFFAQIWLYLAATGVGVLLGYLLLTALGLDYRSQSLKRYAELRATKPRRVVRR
;
A
#
# COMPACT_ATOMS: atom_id res chain seq x y z
N MET A 1 7.48 10.52 -17.25
CA MET A 1 7.09 9.11 -17.02
C MET A 1 8.06 8.36 -16.11
N SER A 2 9.37 8.62 -16.18
CA SER A 2 10.40 7.97 -15.34
C SER A 2 10.13 8.08 -13.83
N GLU A 3 9.74 9.25 -13.32
CA GLU A 3 9.48 9.45 -11.89
C GLU A 3 8.31 8.62 -11.35
N ARG A 4 7.27 8.44 -12.16
CA ARG A 4 6.08 7.64 -11.79
C ARG A 4 6.46 6.17 -11.62
N TRP A 5 7.15 5.61 -12.61
CA TRP A 5 7.65 4.23 -12.54
C TRP A 5 8.71 4.04 -11.46
N ARG A 6 9.54 5.06 -11.19
CA ARG A 6 10.48 5.05 -10.07
C ARG A 6 9.75 4.98 -8.73
N ALA A 7 8.69 5.78 -8.52
CA ALA A 7 7.90 5.73 -7.29
C ALA A 7 7.21 4.37 -7.10
N ILE A 8 6.62 3.82 -8.17
CA ILE A 8 6.01 2.48 -8.16
C ILE A 8 7.07 1.43 -7.82
N GLY A 9 8.23 1.46 -8.47
CA GLY A 9 9.32 0.52 -8.25
C GLY A 9 9.89 0.60 -6.84
N VAL A 10 10.11 1.81 -6.31
CA VAL A 10 10.58 2.02 -4.92
C VAL A 10 9.57 1.47 -3.93
N LEU A 11 8.27 1.74 -4.13
CA LEU A 11 7.23 1.20 -3.25
C LEU A 11 7.19 -0.34 -3.33
N ALA A 12 7.24 -0.90 -4.53
CA ALA A 12 7.24 -2.35 -4.71
C ALA A 12 8.44 -3.02 -4.03
N VAL A 13 9.64 -2.46 -4.19
CA VAL A 13 10.87 -2.94 -3.54
C VAL A 13 10.78 -2.79 -2.02
N ALA A 14 10.24 -1.69 -1.51
CA ALA A 14 10.07 -1.49 -0.06
C ALA A 14 9.11 -2.54 0.54
N LEU A 15 7.96 -2.78 -0.10
CA LEU A 15 7.00 -3.80 0.34
C LEU A 15 7.60 -5.21 0.27
N PHE A 16 8.33 -5.51 -0.81
CA PHE A 16 9.04 -6.77 -0.95
C PHE A 16 10.13 -6.94 0.12
N ALA A 17 10.89 -5.89 0.43
CA ALA A 17 11.93 -5.93 1.45
C ALA A 17 11.36 -6.28 2.84
N VAL A 18 10.19 -5.74 3.20
CA VAL A 18 9.49 -6.12 4.44
C VAL A 18 9.19 -7.62 4.48
N ASN A 19 8.77 -8.20 3.35
CA ASN A 19 8.53 -9.65 3.24
C ASN A 19 9.82 -10.46 3.39
N VAL A 20 10.90 -10.02 2.74
CA VAL A 20 12.19 -10.69 2.84
C VAL A 20 12.71 -10.67 4.27
N VAL A 21 12.66 -9.51 4.94
CA VAL A 21 13.08 -9.38 6.34
C VAL A 21 12.27 -10.30 7.24
N ALA A 22 10.95 -10.31 7.11
CA ALA A 22 10.10 -11.21 7.90
C ALA A 22 10.49 -12.68 7.69
N ARG A 23 10.70 -13.11 6.44
CA ARG A 23 11.14 -14.48 6.12
C ARG A 23 12.52 -14.81 6.71
N LEU A 24 13.47 -13.89 6.66
CA LEU A 24 14.81 -14.08 7.25
C LEU A 24 14.72 -14.19 8.78
N VAL A 25 13.93 -13.33 9.42
CA VAL A 25 13.66 -13.39 10.85
C VAL A 25 13.01 -14.72 11.22
N THR A 26 12.03 -15.19 10.46
CA THR A 26 11.41 -16.50 10.70
C THR A 26 12.41 -17.65 10.54
N ARG A 27 13.29 -17.59 9.52
CA ARG A 27 14.25 -18.68 9.23
C ARG A 27 15.38 -18.76 10.26
N PHE A 28 15.92 -17.61 10.70
CA PHE A 28 17.11 -17.55 11.54
C PHE A 28 16.80 -17.30 13.01
N GLY A 29 15.60 -16.81 13.34
CA GLY A 29 15.21 -16.43 14.69
C GLY A 29 14.45 -17.50 15.47
N PHE A 30 13.96 -18.56 14.81
CA PHE A 30 13.16 -19.60 15.46
C PHE A 30 13.63 -21.00 15.07
N ASP A 31 13.79 -21.86 16.08
CA ASP A 31 13.93 -23.29 15.87
C ASP A 31 12.57 -23.89 15.49
N GLY A 32 12.58 -24.96 14.67
CA GLY A 32 11.43 -25.47 13.91
C GLY A 32 10.15 -25.83 14.68
N ASP A 33 10.18 -25.83 16.01
CA ASP A 33 9.02 -26.16 16.86
C ASP A 33 8.20 -24.93 17.29
N ASP A 34 8.72 -23.70 17.18
CA ASP A 34 8.04 -22.50 17.70
C ASP A 34 7.12 -21.81 16.67
N THR A 35 6.10 -22.56 16.24
CA THR A 35 5.08 -22.11 15.28
C THR A 35 4.36 -20.82 15.70
N THR A 36 4.15 -20.63 17.00
CA THR A 36 3.47 -19.45 17.56
C THR A 36 4.22 -18.15 17.27
N ALA A 37 5.55 -18.19 17.29
CA ALA A 37 6.36 -17.01 17.08
C ALA A 37 6.49 -16.66 15.58
N ALA A 38 6.54 -17.67 14.71
CA ALA A 38 6.47 -17.48 13.25
C ALA A 38 5.16 -16.81 12.80
N ASP A 39 4.03 -17.17 13.41
CA ASP A 39 2.73 -16.55 13.13
C ASP A 39 2.70 -15.08 13.55
N ARG A 40 3.28 -14.74 14.70
CA ARG A 40 3.38 -13.34 15.18
C ARG A 40 4.24 -12.48 14.26
N VAL A 41 5.34 -13.01 13.74
CA VAL A 41 6.18 -12.31 12.76
C VAL A 41 5.41 -12.05 11.47
N SER A 42 4.67 -13.05 10.99
CA SER A 42 3.81 -12.91 9.80
C SER A 42 2.71 -11.87 10.01
N LEU A 43 2.06 -11.85 11.17
CA LEU A 43 1.09 -10.84 11.54
C LEU A 43 1.73 -9.44 11.59
N GLY A 44 2.87 -9.30 12.26
CA GLY A 44 3.61 -8.05 12.33
C GLY A 44 3.99 -7.51 10.95
N MET A 45 4.43 -8.40 10.05
CA MET A 45 4.72 -8.07 8.65
C MET A 45 3.49 -7.49 7.93
N PHE A 46 2.32 -8.12 8.04
CA PHE A 46 1.09 -7.62 7.43
C PHE A 46 0.66 -6.27 8.01
N VAL A 47 0.83 -6.06 9.32
CA VAL A 47 0.57 -4.76 9.96
C VAL A 47 1.49 -3.68 9.40
N VAL A 48 2.79 -3.95 9.30
CA VAL A 48 3.78 -3.00 8.74
C VAL A 48 3.43 -2.64 7.29
N ILE A 49 3.13 -3.64 6.46
CA ILE A 49 2.69 -3.43 5.07
C ILE A 49 1.43 -2.56 5.02
N GLY A 50 0.43 -2.87 5.85
CA GLY A 50 -0.80 -2.10 5.95
C GLY A 50 -0.56 -0.64 6.32
N LEU A 51 0.32 -0.38 7.30
CA LEU A 51 0.68 0.98 7.74
C LEU A 51 1.43 1.76 6.66
N VAL A 52 2.39 1.13 5.97
CA VAL A 52 3.10 1.75 4.84
C VAL A 52 2.11 2.17 3.76
N LEU A 53 1.19 1.29 3.40
CA LEU A 53 0.18 1.58 2.38
C LEU A 53 -0.84 2.62 2.83
N ALA A 54 -1.25 2.61 4.10
CA ALA A 54 -2.11 3.63 4.66
C ALA A 54 -1.45 5.02 4.56
N ALA A 55 -0.18 5.13 4.94
CA ALA A 55 0.59 6.37 4.83
C ALA A 55 0.75 6.83 3.38
N VAL A 56 1.07 5.92 2.46
CA VAL A 56 1.20 6.23 1.03
C VAL A 56 -0.13 6.68 0.43
N ALA A 57 -1.22 5.95 0.67
CA ALA A 57 -2.56 6.30 0.20
C ALA A 57 -2.99 7.68 0.72
N PHE A 58 -2.71 7.97 2.00
CA PHE A 58 -2.95 9.26 2.61
C PHE A 58 -2.14 10.37 1.92
N VAL A 59 -0.82 10.23 1.79
CA VAL A 59 0.05 11.27 1.22
C VAL A 59 -0.23 11.51 -0.27
N TRP A 60 -0.40 10.43 -1.04
CA TRP A 60 -0.68 10.54 -2.48
C TRP A 60 -2.08 11.05 -2.74
N GLY A 61 -3.08 10.61 -1.97
CA GLY A 61 -4.47 11.06 -2.10
C GLY A 61 -4.69 12.53 -1.75
N ARG A 62 -3.82 13.15 -0.95
CA ARG A 62 -3.83 14.62 -0.73
C ARG A 62 -3.47 15.41 -1.98
N ARG A 63 -2.62 14.84 -2.85
CA ARG A 63 -1.98 15.57 -3.96
C ARG A 63 -2.55 15.21 -5.33
N ARG A 64 -3.16 14.04 -5.48
CA ARG A 64 -3.56 13.46 -6.77
C ARG A 64 -4.98 12.89 -6.71
N PRO A 65 -5.71 12.85 -7.83
CA PRO A 65 -7.01 12.19 -7.90
C PRO A 65 -6.90 10.67 -7.72
N VAL A 66 -7.94 10.05 -7.17
CA VAL A 66 -7.99 8.61 -6.85
C VAL A 66 -7.69 7.71 -8.05
N ALA A 67 -8.22 8.03 -9.23
CA ALA A 67 -7.96 7.25 -10.43
C ALA A 67 -6.46 7.19 -10.80
N ALA A 68 -5.70 8.25 -10.49
CA ALA A 68 -4.27 8.31 -10.81
C ALA A 68 -3.44 7.54 -9.77
N TRP A 69 -3.58 7.86 -8.48
CA TRP A 69 -2.75 7.21 -7.45
C TRP A 69 -3.18 5.77 -7.17
N GLY A 70 -4.45 5.44 -7.32
CA GLY A 70 -4.97 4.09 -7.11
C GLY A 70 -4.38 3.08 -8.10
N ALA A 71 -4.28 3.44 -9.38
CA ALA A 71 -3.67 2.58 -10.40
C ALA A 71 -2.16 2.36 -10.13
N ASP A 72 -1.44 3.41 -9.73
CA ASP A 72 -0.02 3.31 -9.39
C ASP A 72 0.23 2.43 -8.17
N LEU A 73 -0.64 2.55 -7.16
CA LEU A 73 -0.57 1.77 -5.93
C LEU A 73 -0.94 0.29 -6.19
N ALA A 74 -1.97 0.04 -6.99
CA ALA A 74 -2.32 -1.31 -7.45
C ALA A 74 -1.18 -1.97 -8.24
N ALA A 75 -0.52 -1.23 -9.13
CA ALA A 75 0.65 -1.72 -9.85
C ALA A 75 1.81 -2.07 -8.91
N ALA A 76 2.11 -1.21 -7.94
CA ALA A 76 3.17 -1.46 -6.96
C ALA A 76 2.87 -2.69 -6.08
N VAL A 77 1.62 -2.81 -5.60
CA VAL A 77 1.15 -3.96 -4.82
C VAL A 77 1.22 -5.25 -5.63
N GLY A 78 0.80 -5.21 -6.91
CA GLY A 78 0.88 -6.36 -7.81
C GLY A 78 2.31 -6.83 -8.06
N ILE A 79 3.24 -5.90 -8.31
CA ILE A 79 4.67 -6.23 -8.48
C ILE A 79 5.24 -6.82 -7.19
N ALA A 80 4.97 -6.18 -6.05
CA ALA A 80 5.44 -6.65 -4.75
C ALA A 80 4.89 -8.05 -4.40
N LEU A 81 3.62 -8.30 -4.72
CA LEU A 81 2.97 -9.61 -4.53
C LEU A 81 3.66 -10.69 -5.39
N LEU A 82 3.90 -10.41 -6.68
CA LEU A 82 4.59 -11.34 -7.56
C LEU A 82 6.00 -11.67 -7.06
N LEU A 83 6.76 -10.65 -6.65
CA LEU A 83 8.08 -10.85 -6.06
C LEU A 83 7.99 -11.67 -4.76
N THR A 84 7.04 -11.35 -3.89
CA THR A 84 6.86 -12.02 -2.59
C THR A 84 6.54 -13.50 -2.72
N VAL A 85 5.72 -13.85 -3.71
CA VAL A 85 5.23 -15.21 -3.91
C VAL A 85 6.22 -16.04 -4.74
N LEU A 86 6.84 -15.46 -5.76
CA LEU A 86 7.74 -16.20 -6.67
C LEU A 86 9.21 -16.14 -6.25
N VAL A 87 9.68 -14.95 -5.82
CA VAL A 87 11.10 -14.71 -5.50
C VAL A 87 11.37 -14.89 -4.01
N GLY A 88 10.44 -14.48 -3.16
CA GLY A 88 10.58 -14.56 -1.69
C GLY A 88 10.97 -15.95 -1.17
N PRO A 89 10.32 -17.05 -1.58
CA PRO A 89 10.70 -18.41 -1.17
C PRO A 89 12.11 -18.80 -1.61
N LEU A 90 12.53 -18.41 -2.81
CA LEU A 90 13.84 -18.74 -3.39
C LEU A 90 14.99 -18.12 -2.58
N LEU A 91 14.79 -16.92 -2.03
CA LEU A 91 15.77 -16.24 -1.17
C LEU A 91 16.04 -17.01 0.14
N VAL A 92 15.12 -17.89 0.53
CA VAL A 92 15.21 -18.74 1.72
C VAL A 92 15.42 -20.19 1.30
N GLY A 93 15.82 -20.46 0.06
CA GLY A 93 16.09 -21.82 -0.43
C GLY A 93 14.87 -22.73 -0.42
N GLN A 94 13.66 -22.17 -0.46
CA GLN A 94 12.41 -22.92 -0.53
C GLN A 94 11.76 -22.81 -1.90
N ASN A 95 11.00 -23.85 -2.29
CA ASN A 95 10.23 -23.85 -3.53
C ASN A 95 8.94 -23.02 -3.33
N PRO A 96 8.61 -22.07 -4.23
CA PRO A 96 7.37 -21.29 -4.13
C PRO A 96 6.08 -22.13 -4.13
N PHE A 97 6.13 -23.35 -4.64
CA PHE A 97 5.00 -24.29 -4.65
C PHE A 97 5.16 -25.43 -3.63
N GLY A 98 6.17 -25.38 -2.77
CA GLY A 98 6.52 -26.47 -1.84
C GLY A 98 5.45 -26.78 -0.78
N GLY A 99 4.67 -25.77 -0.36
CA GLY A 99 3.54 -25.95 0.56
C GLY A 99 2.23 -26.40 -0.10
N GLY A 100 2.23 -26.58 -1.43
CA GLY A 100 1.04 -26.89 -2.23
C GLY A 100 0.25 -25.65 -2.69
N ALA A 101 -0.75 -25.89 -3.54
CA ALA A 101 -1.55 -24.81 -4.13
C ALA A 101 -2.36 -24.03 -3.08
N GLY A 102 -2.86 -24.72 -2.04
CA GLY A 102 -3.65 -24.09 -0.98
C GLY A 102 -2.88 -22.99 -0.25
N THR A 103 -1.64 -23.26 0.16
CA THR A 103 -0.81 -22.28 0.87
C THR A 103 -0.41 -21.12 -0.05
N PHE A 104 -0.13 -21.41 -1.32
CA PHE A 104 0.19 -20.40 -2.33
C PHE A 104 -0.93 -19.38 -2.51
N PHE A 105 -2.18 -19.86 -2.72
CA PHE A 105 -3.33 -18.97 -2.87
C PHE A 105 -3.73 -18.30 -1.55
N ALA A 106 -3.59 -18.98 -0.41
CA ALA A 106 -3.84 -18.37 0.89
C ALA A 106 -2.90 -17.18 1.14
N GLN A 107 -1.61 -17.31 0.80
CA GLN A 107 -0.66 -16.21 0.92
C GLN A 107 -1.04 -15.01 0.04
N ILE A 108 -1.49 -15.27 -1.19
CA ILE A 108 -1.98 -14.22 -2.09
C ILE A 108 -3.18 -13.50 -1.47
N TRP A 109 -4.17 -14.26 -0.97
CA TRP A 109 -5.39 -13.68 -0.42
C TRP A 109 -5.12 -12.86 0.84
N LEU A 110 -4.27 -13.36 1.75
CA LEU A 110 -3.86 -12.65 2.97
C LEU A 110 -3.12 -11.35 2.63
N TYR A 111 -2.21 -11.39 1.66
CA TYR A 111 -1.50 -10.20 1.20
C TYR A 111 -2.45 -9.17 0.59
N LEU A 112 -3.36 -9.61 -0.28
CA LEU A 112 -4.37 -8.72 -0.87
C LEU A 112 -5.32 -8.14 0.18
N ALA A 113 -5.74 -8.93 1.17
CA ALA A 113 -6.57 -8.46 2.27
C ALA A 113 -5.83 -7.40 3.12
N ALA A 114 -4.61 -7.67 3.55
CA ALA A 114 -3.81 -6.75 4.36
C ALA A 114 -3.53 -5.43 3.61
N THR A 115 -3.14 -5.53 2.34
CA THR A 115 -2.89 -4.35 1.51
C THR A 115 -4.17 -3.56 1.24
N GLY A 116 -5.27 -4.23 0.94
CA GLY A 116 -6.58 -3.62 0.75
C GLY A 116 -7.05 -2.86 1.99
N VAL A 117 -6.95 -3.47 3.17
CA VAL A 117 -7.29 -2.84 4.46
C VAL A 117 -6.41 -1.61 4.72
N GLY A 118 -5.09 -1.72 4.52
CA GLY A 118 -4.17 -0.59 4.70
C GLY A 118 -4.50 0.61 3.81
N VAL A 119 -4.71 0.37 2.51
CA VAL A 119 -5.09 1.42 1.56
C VAL A 119 -6.43 2.05 1.94
N LEU A 120 -7.42 1.22 2.28
CA LEU A 120 -8.75 1.69 2.65
C LEU A 120 -8.72 2.54 3.91
N LEU A 121 -7.97 2.13 4.95
CA LEU A 121 -7.79 2.93 6.17
C LEU A 121 -7.12 4.28 5.89
N GLY A 122 -6.05 4.30 5.10
CA GLY A 122 -5.37 5.53 4.72
C GLY A 122 -6.28 6.49 3.93
N TYR A 123 -7.06 5.95 3.01
CA TYR A 123 -8.03 6.72 2.23
C TYR A 123 -9.22 7.22 3.09
N LEU A 124 -9.77 6.39 3.96
CA LEU A 124 -10.84 6.78 4.86
C LEU A 124 -10.40 7.90 5.81
N LEU A 125 -9.20 7.78 6.41
CA LEU A 125 -8.63 8.82 7.26
C LEU A 125 -8.45 10.14 6.48
N LEU A 126 -7.96 10.06 5.24
CA LEU A 126 -7.83 11.21 4.36
C LEU A 126 -9.17 11.91 4.13
N THR A 127 -10.22 11.14 3.82
CA THR A 127 -11.57 11.67 3.57
C THR A 127 -12.24 12.20 4.84
N ALA A 128 -12.06 11.52 5.98
CA ALA A 128 -12.60 11.94 7.27
C ALA A 128 -12.02 13.28 7.73
N LEU A 129 -10.74 13.53 7.43
CA LEU A 129 -10.09 14.81 7.68
C LEU A 129 -10.40 15.89 6.62
N GLY A 130 -11.16 15.55 5.57
CA GLY A 130 -11.48 16.47 4.47
C GLY A 130 -10.23 16.94 3.69
N LEU A 131 -9.14 16.19 3.78
CA LEU A 131 -7.85 16.52 3.16
C LEU A 131 -7.71 15.92 1.76
N ASP A 132 -8.72 15.18 1.30
CA ASP A 132 -8.73 14.59 -0.02
C ASP A 132 -8.75 15.67 -1.11
N TYR A 133 -8.16 15.32 -2.26
CA TYR A 133 -8.04 16.21 -3.41
C TYR A 133 -9.39 16.81 -3.86
N ARG A 134 -10.48 16.03 -3.78
CA ARG A 134 -11.81 16.47 -4.24
C ARG A 134 -12.41 17.49 -3.28
N SER A 135 -12.39 17.25 -1.98
CA SER A 135 -12.86 18.21 -0.97
C SER A 135 -12.07 19.53 -1.03
N GLN A 136 -10.75 19.45 -1.16
CA GLN A 136 -9.89 20.64 -1.23
C GLN A 136 -10.08 21.43 -2.52
N SER A 137 -10.25 20.75 -3.67
CA SER A 137 -10.55 21.43 -4.94
C SER A 137 -11.89 22.15 -4.88
N LEU A 138 -12.94 21.52 -4.35
CA LEU A 138 -14.25 22.14 -4.18
C LEU A 138 -14.20 23.35 -3.24
N LYS A 139 -13.47 23.24 -2.12
CA LYS A 139 -13.26 24.36 -1.19
C LYS A 139 -12.62 25.56 -1.90
N ARG A 140 -11.55 25.34 -2.67
CA ARG A 140 -10.89 26.41 -3.46
C ARG A 140 -11.83 27.03 -4.49
N TYR A 141 -12.65 26.23 -5.17
CA TYR A 141 -13.65 26.75 -6.11
C TYR A 141 -14.69 27.65 -5.41
N ALA A 142 -15.13 27.27 -4.20
CA ALA A 142 -16.06 28.08 -3.42
C ALA A 142 -15.43 29.42 -2.98
N GLU A 143 -14.19 29.38 -2.48
CA GLU A 143 -13.44 30.58 -2.07
C GLU A 143 -13.25 31.56 -3.24
N LEU A 144 -12.84 31.04 -4.42
CA LEU A 144 -12.67 31.84 -5.64
C LEU A 144 -13.99 32.46 -6.13
N ARG A 145 -15.10 31.75 -5.99
CA ARG A 145 -16.42 32.26 -6.37
C ARG A 145 -16.94 33.32 -5.40
N ALA A 146 -16.60 33.19 -4.12
CA ALA A 146 -16.96 34.16 -3.08
C ALA A 146 -16.14 35.46 -3.15
N THR A 147 -14.86 35.39 -3.55
CA THR A 147 -13.98 36.56 -3.67
C THR A 147 -14.12 37.32 -4.99
N LYS A 148 -14.90 36.82 -5.96
CA LYS A 148 -15.06 37.50 -7.25
C LYS A 148 -15.77 38.86 -7.03
N PRO A 149 -15.11 40.00 -7.30
CA PRO A 149 -15.71 41.31 -7.07
C PRO A 149 -16.95 41.46 -7.94
N ARG A 150 -18.09 41.81 -7.32
CA ARG A 150 -19.32 42.09 -8.06
C ARG A 150 -19.03 43.20 -9.07
N ARG A 151 -19.30 42.95 -10.34
CA ARG A 151 -19.16 43.94 -11.42
C ARG A 151 -20.06 45.13 -11.06
N VAL A 152 -19.46 46.28 -10.76
CA VAL A 152 -20.21 47.50 -10.50
C VAL A 152 -20.88 47.90 -11.81
N VAL A 153 -22.20 47.77 -11.88
CA VAL A 153 -23.00 48.22 -13.01
C VAL A 153 -23.00 49.75 -12.96
N ARG A 154 -22.29 50.40 -13.89
CA ARG A 154 -22.41 51.85 -14.10
C ARG A 154 -23.83 52.13 -14.59
N ARG A 155 -24.59 52.90 -13.81
CA ARG A 155 -25.85 53.52 -14.23
C ARG A 155 -25.55 54.70 -15.14
#